data_AF-A0AAW4ID01-F1
#
_entry.id   AF-A0AAW4ID01-F1
#
_cell.length_a   1.000
_cell.length_b   1.000
_cell.length_c   1.000
_cell.angle_alpha   90.00
_cell.angle_beta   90.00
_cell.angle_gamma   90.00
#
_symmetry.space_group_name_H-M   'P 1'
#
loop_
_entity.id
_entity.type
_entity.pdbx_description
1 polymer ?
#
loop_
_entity_poly.entity_id
_entity_poly.type
_entity_poly.pdbx_seq_one_letter_code
_entity_poly.pdbx_strand_id
1 'polypeptide(L)' 'MASPGKKSFPLRIDPALWSQIERLAAHELRSANAQVEVLLREALERRGISPASARKLPGAQESAASPDEEPSP' A
#
# COMPACT_ATOMS: atom_id res chain seq x y z
N MET A 1 6.23 3.00 10.08
CA MET A 1 4.93 3.68 10.16
C MET A 1 4.11 3.37 8.92
N ALA A 2 3.00 2.63 9.05
CA ALA A 2 2.08 2.41 7.94
C ALA A 2 1.44 3.76 7.56
N SER A 3 1.38 4.09 6.27
CA SER A 3 0.72 5.33 5.84
C SER A 3 -0.79 5.23 6.16
N PRO A 4 -1.38 6.20 6.89
CA PRO A 4 -2.80 6.16 7.21
C PRO A 4 -3.64 6.08 5.93
N GLY A 5 -4.64 5.18 5.90
CA GLY A 5 -5.53 4.96 4.76
C GLY A 5 -5.09 3.91 3.73
N LYS A 6 -3.93 3.25 3.90
CA LYS A 6 -3.49 2.16 3.02
C LYS A 6 -3.83 0.80 3.60
N LYS A 7 -4.50 -0.05 2.81
CA LYS A 7 -4.77 -1.45 3.18
C LYS A 7 -3.49 -2.27 3.04
N SER A 8 -3.01 -2.85 4.14
CA SER A 8 -1.94 -3.84 4.11
C SER A 8 -2.53 -5.21 3.79
N PHE A 9 -1.97 -5.91 2.81
CA PHE A 9 -2.41 -7.24 2.39
C PHE A 9 -1.20 -8.13 2.08
N PRO A 10 -1.15 -9.38 2.58
CA PRO A 10 -0.09 -10.32 2.23
C PRO A 10 -0.19 -10.74 0.76
N LEU A 11 0.71 -10.22 -0.08
CA LEU A 11 0.76 -10.53 -1.50
C LEU A 11 1.64 -11.76 -1.75
N ARG A 12 1.06 -12.80 -2.38
CA ARG A 12 1.85 -13.92 -2.91
C ARG A 12 2.29 -13.55 -4.32
N ILE A 13 3.59 -13.34 -4.51
CA ILE A 13 4.19 -12.96 -5.78
C ILE A 13 5.39 -13.84 -6.07
N ASP A 14 5.61 -14.13 -7.35
CA ASP A 14 6.83 -14.78 -7.80
C ASP A 14 8.07 -13.91 -7.49
N PRO A 15 9.15 -14.47 -6.92
CA PRO A 15 10.34 -13.71 -6.56
C PRO A 15 11.03 -13.02 -7.74
N ALA A 16 11.07 -13.65 -8.92
CA ALA A 16 11.71 -13.05 -10.09
C ALA A 16 10.90 -11.85 -10.60
N LEU A 17 9.57 -11.94 -10.55
CA LEU A 17 8.69 -10.82 -10.84
C LEU A 17 8.90 -9.67 -9.84
N TRP A 18 9.00 -9.97 -8.55
CA TRP A 18 9.27 -8.95 -7.53
C TRP A 18 10.59 -8.21 -7.79
N SER A 19 11.66 -8.93 -8.13
CA SER A 19 12.95 -8.31 -8.46
C SER A 19 12.88 -7.37 -9.67
N GLN A 20 12.03 -7.66 -10.66
CA GLN A 20 11.82 -6.76 -11.79
C GLN A 20 11.08 -5.48 -11.36
N ILE A 21 10.09 -5.59 -10.47
CA ILE A 21 9.37 -4.44 -9.91
C ILE A 21 10.32 -3.56 -9.09
N GLU A 22 11.19 -4.16 -8.28
CA GLU A 22 12.19 -3.40 -7.50
C GLU A 22 13.17 -2.64 -8.40
N ARG A 23 13.65 -3.27 -9.48
CA ARG A 23 14.52 -2.61 -10.47
C ARG A 23 13.81 -1.42 -11.14
N LEU A 24 12.56 -1.59 -11.54
CA LEU A 24 11.76 -0.53 -12.14
C LEU A 24 11.53 0.62 -11.15
N ALA A 25 11.17 0.29 -9.90
CA ALA A 25 10.97 1.27 -8.85
C ALA A 25 12.24 2.09 -8.56
N ALA A 26 13.40 1.42 -8.53
CA ALA A 26 14.70 2.08 -8.35
C ALA A 26 15.01 3.06 -9.50
N HIS A 27 14.74 2.66 -10.75
CA HIS A 27 14.92 3.51 -11.92
C HIS A 27 14.01 4.75 -11.90
N GLU A 28 12.81 4.63 -11.35
CA GLU A 28 11.83 5.72 -11.25
C GLU A 28 11.89 6.48 -9.92
N LEU A 29 12.92 6.24 -9.09
CA LEU A 29 13.13 6.86 -7.78
C LEU A 29 11.91 6.74 -6.86
N ARG A 30 11.24 5.58 -6.88
CA ARG A 30 10.07 5.25 -6.06
C ARG A 30 10.32 4.03 -5.19
N SER A 31 9.51 3.89 -4.14
CA SER A 31 9.48 2.64 -3.38
C SER A 31 8.78 1.54 -4.18
N ALA A 32 9.16 0.28 -3.94
CA ALA A 32 8.52 -0.87 -4.58
C ALA A 32 6.99 -0.88 -4.36
N ASN A 33 6.52 -0.52 -3.16
CA ASN A 33 5.09 -0.43 -2.88
C ASN A 33 4.38 0.66 -3.70
N ALA A 34 5.00 1.83 -3.88
CA ALA A 34 4.45 2.88 -4.74
C ALA A 34 4.41 2.41 -6.20
N GLN A 35 5.43 1.68 -6.65
CA GLN A 35 5.48 1.13 -8.00
C GLN A 35 4.37 0.10 -8.25
N VAL A 36 4.13 -0.80 -7.29
CA VAL A 36 3.02 -1.75 -7.36
C VAL A 36 1.68 -1.02 -7.51
N GLU A 37 1.45 0.06 -6.76
CA GLU A 37 0.21 0.84 -6.88
C GLU A 37 0.02 1.45 -8.28
N VAL A 38 1.09 2.01 -8.86
CA VAL A 38 1.07 2.56 -10.23
C VAL A 38 0.72 1.47 -11.24
N LEU A 39 1.43 0.34 -11.20
CA LEU A 39 1.20 -0.78 -12.12
C LEU A 39 -0.23 -1.34 -12.02
N LEU A 40 -0.77 -1.45 -10.80
CA LEU A 40 -2.15 -1.90 -10.59
C LEU A 40 -3.17 -0.90 -11.15
N ARG A 41 -2.94 0.41 -10.94
CA ARG A 41 -3.82 1.45 -11.46
C ARG A 41 -3.84 1.44 -12.99
N GLU A 42 -2.67 1.38 -13.62
CA GLU A 42 -2.56 1.27 -15.07
C GLU A 42 -3.24 0.00 -15.60
N ALA A 43 -3.06 -1.14 -14.93
CA ALA A 43 -3.68 -2.40 -15.34
C ALA A 43 -5.21 -2.35 -15.26
N LEU A 44 -5.78 -1.65 -14.27
CA LEU A 44 -7.22 -1.43 -14.14
C LEU A 44 -7.73 -0.46 -15.20
N GLU A 45 -7.02 0.66 -15.43
CA GLU A 45 -7.38 1.65 -16.46
C GLU A 45 -7.37 1.05 -17.86
N ARG A 46 -6.40 0.20 -18.19
CA ARG A 46 -6.35 -0.56 -19.46
C ARG A 46 -7.55 -1.50 -19.66
N ARG A 47 -8.22 -1.89 -18.57
CA ARG A 47 -9.47 -2.68 -18.58
C ARG A 47 -10.72 -1.80 -18.53
N GLY A 48 -10.59 -0.48 -18.58
CA GLY A 48 -11.68 0.47 -18.44
C GLY A 48 -12.21 0.62 -17.00
N ILE A 49 -11.47 0.14 -16.00
CA ILE A 49 -11.87 0.18 -14.59
C ILE A 49 -11.20 1.39 -13.93
N SER A 50 -11.98 2.43 -13.62
CA SER A 50 -11.45 3.61 -12.91
C SER A 50 -11.61 3.47 -11.39
N PRO A 51 -10.50 3.49 -10.62
CA PRO A 51 -10.56 3.49 -9.15
C PRO A 51 -11.09 4.81 -8.54
N ALA A 52 -11.49 5.79 -9.37
CA ALA A 52 -12.03 7.07 -8.90
C ALA A 52 -13.29 6.94 -8.01
N SER A 53 -14.09 5.88 -8.16
CA SER A 53 -15.27 5.65 -7.31
C SER A 53 -14.96 5.19 -5.89
N ALA A 54 -13.71 4.81 -5.57
CA ALA A 54 -13.34 4.37 -4.21
C ALA A 54 -13.03 5.53 -3.23
N ARG A 55 -13.01 6.79 -3.70
CA ARG A 55 -12.66 7.95 -2.87
C ARG A 55 -13.78 8.39 -1.92
N LYS A 56 -14.94 7.73 -1.95
CA LYS A 56 -16.05 7.95 -1.01
C LYS A 56 -16.07 6.85 0.05
N LEU A 57 -15.03 6.78 0.88
CA LEU A 57 -15.14 6.20 2.21
C LEU A 57 -14.73 7.25 3.24
N PRO A 58 -15.69 7.96 3.86
CA PRO A 58 -15.46 8.74 5.06
C PRO A 58 -15.50 7.82 6.30
N GLY A 59 -14.48 7.92 7.17
CA GLY A 59 -14.37 7.19 8.44
C GLY A 59 -13.52 5.90 8.33
N ALA A 60 -12.49 5.65 9.13
CA ALA A 60 -12.37 5.95 10.55
C ALA A 60 -10.99 6.54 10.91
N GLN A 61 -11.01 7.74 11.48
CA GLN A 61 -10.16 8.05 12.62
C GLN A 61 -10.82 7.42 13.85
N GLU A 62 -10.12 6.50 14.50
CA GLU A 62 -10.20 6.04 15.89
C GLU A 62 -9.26 4.82 15.93
N SER A 63 -8.06 4.90 16.52
CA SER A 63 -7.89 4.96 17.96
C SER A 63 -6.59 5.67 18.31
N ALA A 64 -6.71 6.81 18.99
CA ALA A 64 -5.73 7.24 19.96
C ALA A 64 -5.97 6.42 21.24
N ALA A 65 -4.92 5.75 21.74
CA ALA A 65 -4.67 5.51 23.17
C ALA A 65 -3.48 4.55 23.30
N SER A 66 -2.27 5.10 23.43
CA SER A 66 -1.33 4.54 24.41
C SER A 66 -1.85 5.03 25.77
N PRO A 67 -2.03 4.16 26.76
CA PRO A 67 -0.89 3.85 27.64
C PRO A 67 -0.92 2.40 28.15
N ASP A 68 0.25 1.79 28.34
CA ASP A 68 0.38 0.86 29.47
C ASP A 68 1.82 0.93 29.98
N GLU A 69 1.89 1.45 31.19
CA GLU A 69 3.04 1.60 32.05
C GLU A 69 3.29 0.22 32.66
N GLU A 70 4.43 -0.41 32.37
CA GLU A 70 4.81 -1.67 33.04
C GLU A 70 4.99 -1.43 34.54
N PRO A 71 4.28 -2.13 35.44
CA PRO A 71 4.77 -2.33 36.78
C PRO A 71 5.64 -3.59 36.78
N SER A 72 6.95 -3.43 36.95
CA SER A 72 7.82 -4.55 37.32
C SER A 72 7.84 -4.71 38.86
N PRO A 73 7.94 -5.96 39.36
CA PRO A 73 7.84 -6.30 40.78
C PRO A 73 9.05 -5.86 41.63
#